data_AF-A0A8J8FZX2-F1
#
_entry.id   AF-A0A8J8FZX2-F1
#
_cell.length_a   1.000
_cell.length_b   1.000
_cell.length_c   1.000
_cell.angle_alpha   90.00
_cell.angle_beta   90.00
_cell.angle_gamma   90.00
#
_symmetry.space_group_name_H-M   'P 1'
#
loop_
_entity.id
_entity.type
_entity.pdbx_description
1 polymer ?
#
loop_
_entity_poly.entity_id
_entity_poly.type
_entity_poly.pdbx_seq_one_letter_code
_entity_poly.pdbx_strand_id
1 'polypeptide(L)'
;MRTASGSVQESITTLAERIASNLNQQTGKILRPFELIKSIEIGRKNVMVAGEQYDISETLTYYVNSIADIIVDELSTLLGTLPPDAWIEKVILTGGGAEVFGERMKNILTENNVVQSPEEVIVPEDPVLANAIGFQKIAQAQIDSKKK
;
A
#
# COMPACT_ATOMS: atom_id res chain seq x y z
N MET A 1 27.16 7.90 -1.66
CA MET A 1 25.89 7.32 -2.14
C MET A 1 24.81 7.65 -1.12
N ARG A 2 23.74 8.33 -1.53
CA ARG A 2 22.55 8.52 -0.68
C ARG A 2 21.73 7.23 -0.79
N THR A 3 21.21 6.73 0.32
CA THR A 3 20.29 5.58 0.29
C THR A 3 18.99 6.00 -0.39
N ALA A 4 18.53 5.23 -1.38
CA ALA A 4 17.22 5.40 -2.02
C ALA A 4 16.11 4.87 -1.10
N SER A 5 15.89 5.55 0.03
CA SER A 5 14.92 5.17 1.06
C SER A 5 14.22 6.43 1.56
N GLY A 6 12.90 6.35 1.72
CA GLY A 6 12.04 7.46 2.11
C GLY A 6 10.74 6.99 2.74
N SER A 7 9.84 7.92 3.03
CA SER A 7 8.54 7.64 3.62
C SER A 7 7.51 8.62 3.09
N VAL A 8 6.33 8.11 2.77
CA VAL A 8 5.14 8.89 2.38
C VAL A 8 4.11 8.84 3.50
N GLN A 9 3.26 9.86 3.61
CA GLN A 9 2.17 9.88 4.59
C GLN A 9 0.97 9.05 4.12
N GLU A 10 0.86 8.87 2.80
CA GLU A 10 -0.21 8.16 2.14
C GLU A 10 -0.27 6.70 2.59
N SER A 11 -1.44 6.31 3.07
CA SER A 11 -1.70 4.98 3.61
C SER A 11 -3.17 4.60 3.47
N ILE A 12 -3.52 3.40 3.95
CA ILE A 12 -4.92 2.97 4.04
C ILE A 12 -5.75 3.89 4.95
N THR A 13 -5.12 4.51 5.96
CA THR A 13 -5.77 5.51 6.82
C THR A 13 -6.14 6.75 6.01
N THR A 14 -5.22 7.24 5.17
CA THR A 14 -5.48 8.36 4.26
C THR A 14 -6.62 8.05 3.29
N LEU A 15 -6.66 6.82 2.76
CA LEU A 15 -7.76 6.36 1.91
C LEU A 15 -9.10 6.40 2.64
N ALA A 16 -9.16 5.84 3.85
CA ALA A 16 -10.36 5.82 4.68
C ALA A 16 -10.82 7.24 5.07
N GLU A 17 -9.89 8.15 5.38
CA GLU A 17 -10.18 9.55 5.69
C GLU A 17 -10.80 10.29 4.50
N ARG A 18 -10.24 10.11 3.31
CA ARG A 18 -10.75 10.73 2.08
C ARG A 18 -12.15 10.22 1.72
N ILE A 19 -12.38 8.91 1.84
CA ILE A 19 -13.72 8.31 1.61
C ILE A 19 -14.72 8.80 2.66
N ALA A 20 -14.37 8.77 3.94
CA ALA A 20 -15.25 9.24 5.01
C ALA A 20 -15.61 10.72 4.84
N SER A 21 -14.63 11.57 4.53
CA SER A 21 -14.86 12.99 4.27
C SER A 21 -15.85 13.21 3.11
N ASN A 22 -15.69 12.46 2.02
CA ASN A 22 -16.59 12.53 0.86
C ASN A 22 -18.02 12.09 1.22
N LEU A 23 -18.17 10.96 1.91
CA LEU A 23 -19.49 10.49 2.37
C LEU A 23 -20.15 11.45 3.36
N ASN A 24 -19.37 12.05 4.27
CA ASN A 24 -19.90 13.02 5.23
C ASN A 24 -20.44 14.26 4.52
N GLN A 25 -19.75 14.73 3.47
CA GLN A 25 -20.20 15.86 2.66
C GLN A 25 -21.48 15.54 1.87
N GLN A 26 -21.58 14.33 1.32
CA GLN A 26 -22.76 13.89 0.55
C GLN A 26 -24.00 13.67 1.42
N THR A 27 -23.80 13.10 2.61
CA THR A 27 -24.91 12.60 3.44
C THR A 27 -25.27 13.53 4.60
N GLY A 28 -24.40 14.48 4.95
CA GLY A 28 -24.52 15.31 6.16
C GLY A 28 -24.37 14.53 7.47
N LYS A 29 -24.04 13.22 7.40
CA LYS A 29 -23.88 12.32 8.54
C LYS A 29 -22.39 12.19 8.88
N ILE A 30 -22.08 11.82 10.12
CA ILE A 30 -20.69 11.57 10.55
C ILE A 30 -20.39 10.08 10.43
N LEU A 31 -19.47 9.73 9.55
CA LEU A 31 -18.80 8.45 9.45
C LEU A 31 -17.36 8.60 9.92
N ARG A 32 -16.90 7.71 10.80
CA ARG A 32 -15.52 7.75 11.30
C ARG A 32 -14.61 6.95 10.36
N PRO A 33 -13.45 7.48 9.93
CA PRO A 33 -12.55 6.78 9.01
C PRO A 33 -12.16 5.36 9.48
N PHE A 34 -11.93 5.16 10.77
CA PHE A 34 -11.57 3.86 11.32
C PHE A 34 -12.63 2.76 11.06
N GLU A 35 -13.91 3.13 10.96
CA GLU A 35 -15.00 2.19 10.66
C GLU A 35 -14.94 1.69 9.21
N LEU A 36 -14.27 2.43 8.33
CA LEU A 36 -14.04 2.07 6.94
C LEU A 36 -12.83 1.18 6.72
N ILE A 37 -11.76 1.34 7.51
CA ILE A 37 -10.47 0.65 7.28
C ILE A 37 -10.68 -0.85 7.12
N LYS A 38 -11.29 -1.50 8.13
CA LYS A 38 -11.54 -2.94 8.09
C LYS A 38 -12.45 -3.36 6.94
N SER A 39 -13.41 -2.52 6.57
CA SER A 39 -14.31 -2.79 5.45
C SER A 39 -13.56 -2.75 4.11
N ILE A 40 -12.66 -1.79 3.95
CA ILE A 40 -11.83 -1.64 2.75
C ILE A 40 -10.84 -2.80 2.63
N GLU A 41 -10.18 -3.18 3.72
CA GLU A 41 -9.23 -4.32 3.76
C GLU A 41 -9.88 -5.62 3.27
N ILE A 42 -11.10 -5.92 3.73
CA ILE A 42 -11.83 -7.13 3.31
C ILE A 42 -12.56 -6.96 1.96
N GLY A 43 -12.31 -5.88 1.23
CA GLY A 43 -12.88 -5.62 -0.10
C GLY A 43 -14.37 -5.27 -0.11
N ARG A 44 -14.96 -4.85 1.02
CA ARG A 44 -16.35 -4.39 1.05
C ARG A 44 -16.47 -3.02 0.43
N LYS A 45 -17.23 -2.96 -0.66
CA LYS A 45 -17.57 -1.73 -1.38
C LYS A 45 -18.88 -1.09 -0.93
N ASN A 46 -19.66 -1.81 -0.13
CA ASN A 46 -20.90 -1.31 0.46
C ASN A 46 -20.69 -0.98 1.94
N VAL A 47 -20.98 0.26 2.32
CA VAL A 47 -20.78 0.76 3.69
C VAL A 47 -22.09 1.32 4.23
N MET A 48 -22.30 1.18 5.54
CA MET A 48 -23.53 1.63 6.20
C MET A 48 -23.31 2.97 6.88
N VAL A 49 -24.11 3.96 6.52
CA VAL A 49 -24.04 5.32 7.07
C VAL A 49 -25.42 5.71 7.61
N ALA A 50 -25.53 5.72 8.94
CA ALA A 50 -26.77 5.94 9.69
C ALA A 50 -27.98 5.16 9.13
N GLY A 51 -27.82 3.85 8.98
CA GLY A 51 -28.89 2.93 8.56
C GLY A 51 -29.13 2.82 7.05
N GLU A 52 -28.45 3.63 6.25
CA GLU A 52 -28.51 3.56 4.78
C GLU A 52 -27.22 2.93 4.23
N GLN A 53 -27.35 2.18 3.14
CA GLN A 53 -26.23 1.53 2.46
C GLN A 53 -25.76 2.39 1.28
N TYR A 54 -24.45 2.63 1.22
CA TYR A 54 -23.80 3.41 0.17
C TYR A 54 -22.74 2.55 -0.52
N ASP A 55 -22.73 2.61 -1.86
CA ASP A 55 -21.65 2.02 -2.66
C ASP A 55 -20.51 3.02 -2.81
N ILE A 56 -19.32 2.62 -2.37
CA ILE A 56 -18.08 3.42 -2.46
C ILE A 56 -17.14 2.92 -3.56
N SER A 57 -17.58 2.03 -4.45
CA SER A 57 -16.73 1.41 -5.48
C SER A 57 -15.94 2.43 -6.32
N GLU A 58 -16.62 3.46 -6.82
CA GLU A 58 -16.02 4.48 -7.67
C GLU A 58 -15.05 5.37 -6.86
N THR A 59 -15.50 5.86 -5.70
CA THR A 59 -14.69 6.68 -4.80
C THR A 59 -13.46 5.95 -4.31
N LEU A 60 -13.59 4.66 -3.99
CA LEU A 60 -12.49 3.79 -3.60
C LEU A 60 -11.48 3.66 -4.74
N THR A 61 -11.94 3.35 -5.95
CA THR A 61 -11.07 3.20 -7.12
C THR A 61 -10.33 4.50 -7.43
N TYR A 62 -11.03 5.64 -7.40
CA TYR A 62 -10.45 6.95 -7.61
C TYR A 62 -9.31 7.25 -6.62
N TYR A 63 -9.56 7.07 -5.32
CA TYR A 63 -8.54 7.36 -4.30
C TYR A 63 -7.43 6.32 -4.26
N VAL A 64 -7.70 5.05 -4.57
CA VAL A 64 -6.66 4.03 -4.73
C VAL A 64 -5.69 4.42 -5.84
N ASN A 65 -6.21 4.86 -7.00
CA ASN A 65 -5.37 5.32 -8.10
C ASN A 65 -4.56 6.56 -7.69
N SER A 66 -5.23 7.59 -7.16
CA SER A 66 -4.55 8.82 -6.74
C SER A 66 -3.45 8.58 -5.70
N ILE A 67 -3.68 7.69 -4.73
CA ILE A 67 -2.67 7.37 -3.71
C ILE A 67 -1.52 6.56 -4.32
N ALA A 68 -1.80 5.60 -5.20
CA ALA A 68 -0.77 4.84 -5.89
C ALA A 68 0.13 5.75 -6.73
N ASP A 69 -0.44 6.71 -7.44
CA ASP A 69 0.30 7.70 -8.23
C ASP A 69 1.27 8.49 -7.32
N ILE A 70 0.80 8.99 -6.17
CA ILE A 70 1.65 9.71 -5.19
C ILE A 70 2.82 8.83 -4.69
N ILE A 71 2.54 7.56 -4.40
CA ILE A 71 3.58 6.62 -3.93
C ILE A 71 4.65 6.43 -5.01
N VAL A 72 4.25 6.31 -6.28
CA VAL A 72 5.17 6.10 -7.41
C VAL A 72 5.97 7.36 -7.72
N ASP A 73 5.39 8.55 -7.59
CA ASP A 73 6.10 9.82 -7.78
C ASP A 73 7.23 9.99 -6.76
N GLU A 74 6.95 9.69 -5.48
CA GLU A 74 7.99 9.72 -4.44
C GLU A 74 9.04 8.64 -4.69
N LEU A 75 8.62 7.41 -5.05
CA LEU A 75 9.55 6.34 -5.38
C LEU A 75 10.47 6.74 -6.54
N SER A 76 9.93 7.34 -7.60
CA SER A 76 10.71 7.80 -8.76
C SER A 76 11.75 8.84 -8.36
N THR A 77 11.40 9.75 -7.45
CA THR A 77 12.33 10.73 -6.89
C THR A 77 13.48 10.05 -6.13
N LEU A 78 13.18 9.02 -5.34
CA LEU A 78 14.18 8.24 -4.61
C LEU A 78 15.08 7.45 -5.57
N LEU A 79 14.50 6.81 -6.58
CA LEU A 79 15.22 6.03 -7.60
C LEU A 79 16.12 6.90 -8.47
N GLY A 80 15.78 8.19 -8.67
CA GLY A 80 16.66 9.15 -9.35
C GLY A 80 18.03 9.36 -8.67
N THR A 81 18.23 8.84 -7.46
CA THR A 81 19.54 8.86 -6.77
C THR A 81 20.43 7.65 -7.09
N LEU A 82 19.89 6.66 -7.80
CA LEU A 82 20.63 5.47 -8.22
C LEU A 82 21.51 5.74 -9.45
N PRO A 83 22.58 4.94 -9.64
CA PRO A 83 23.35 4.95 -10.89
C PRO A 83 22.46 4.73 -12.13
N PRO A 84 22.78 5.33 -13.27
CA PRO A 84 21.96 5.23 -14.49
C PRO A 84 21.89 3.82 -15.09
N ASP A 85 22.83 2.95 -14.73
CA ASP A 85 22.89 1.54 -15.10
C ASP A 85 22.23 0.61 -14.07
N ALA A 86 21.74 1.14 -12.95
CA ALA A 86 21.01 0.36 -11.97
C ALA A 86 19.59 0.09 -12.46
N TRP A 87 19.14 -1.16 -12.31
CA TRP A 87 17.74 -1.54 -12.53
C TRP A 87 17.19 -2.23 -11.29
N ILE A 88 15.87 -2.18 -11.13
CA ILE A 88 15.16 -2.85 -10.06
C ILE A 88 14.76 -4.24 -10.54
N GLU A 89 15.30 -5.28 -9.91
CA GLU A 89 14.96 -6.67 -10.26
C GLU A 89 13.59 -7.10 -9.72
N LYS A 90 13.25 -6.60 -8.52
CA LYS A 90 12.02 -6.94 -7.81
C LYS A 90 11.55 -5.79 -6.95
N VAL A 91 10.23 -5.65 -6.84
CA VAL A 91 9.57 -4.81 -5.84
C VAL A 91 8.77 -5.73 -4.92
N ILE A 92 8.88 -5.53 -3.60
CA ILE A 92 8.12 -6.31 -2.62
C ILE A 92 7.16 -5.37 -1.91
N LEU A 93 5.86 -5.61 -2.07
CA LEU A 93 4.81 -4.83 -1.41
C LEU A 93 4.42 -5.54 -0.11
N THR A 94 4.57 -4.85 1.02
CA THR A 94 4.26 -5.40 2.35
C THR A 94 3.34 -4.45 3.14
N GLY A 95 2.87 -4.90 4.31
CA GLY A 95 1.92 -4.18 5.15
C GLY A 95 0.47 -4.32 4.69
N GLY A 96 -0.48 -3.81 5.50
CA GLY A 96 -1.92 -3.96 5.23
C GLY A 96 -2.40 -3.25 3.96
N GLY A 97 -1.66 -2.23 3.49
CA GLY A 97 -1.94 -1.59 2.21
C GLY A 97 -1.76 -2.52 1.00
N ALA A 98 -0.96 -3.58 1.10
CA ALA A 98 -0.67 -4.45 -0.04
C ALA A 98 -1.91 -5.17 -0.58
N GLU A 99 -2.89 -5.49 0.27
CA GLU A 99 -4.14 -6.13 -0.14
C GLU A 99 -5.05 -5.18 -0.94
N VAL A 100 -4.97 -3.88 -0.66
CA VAL A 100 -5.82 -2.85 -1.27
C VAL A 100 -5.17 -2.25 -2.51
N PHE A 101 -3.88 -1.92 -2.41
CA PHE A 101 -3.14 -1.25 -3.47
C PHE A 101 -2.39 -2.22 -4.37
N GLY A 102 -2.23 -3.50 -4.00
CA GLY A 102 -1.32 -4.44 -4.64
C GLY A 102 -1.47 -4.54 -6.16
N GLU A 103 -2.68 -4.81 -6.65
CA GLU A 103 -2.94 -4.91 -8.09
C GLU A 103 -2.71 -3.59 -8.83
N ARG A 104 -3.12 -2.45 -8.24
CA ARG A 104 -2.85 -1.14 -8.84
C ARG A 104 -1.35 -0.85 -8.89
N MET A 105 -0.62 -1.14 -7.80
CA MET A 105 0.83 -0.95 -7.69
C MET A 105 1.59 -1.79 -8.73
N LYS A 106 1.19 -3.04 -8.96
CA LYS A 106 1.78 -3.89 -10.03
C LYS A 106 1.71 -3.20 -11.40
N ASN A 107 0.54 -2.70 -11.76
CA ASN A 107 0.32 -2.07 -13.06
C ASN A 107 1.11 -0.76 -13.17
N ILE A 108 0.96 0.14 -12.21
CA ILE A 108 1.56 1.47 -12.28
C ILE A 108 3.10 1.44 -12.23
N LEU A 109 3.70 0.51 -11.46
CA LEU A 109 5.16 0.36 -11.41
C LEU A 109 5.70 -0.14 -12.76
N THR A 110 4.95 -0.98 -13.46
CA THR A 110 5.30 -1.45 -14.80
C THR A 110 5.10 -0.32 -15.84
N GLU A 111 3.98 0.39 -15.78
CA GLU A 111 3.66 1.53 -16.66
C GLU A 111 4.71 2.64 -16.57
N ASN A 112 5.28 2.86 -15.38
CA ASN A 112 6.34 3.85 -15.13
C ASN A 112 7.76 3.30 -15.33
N ASN A 113 7.92 2.09 -15.87
CA ASN A 113 9.21 1.43 -16.09
C ASN A 113 10.08 1.29 -14.82
N VAL A 114 9.46 1.21 -13.64
CA VAL A 114 10.17 0.88 -12.40
C VAL A 114 10.61 -0.59 -12.41
N VAL A 115 9.74 -1.46 -12.92
CA VAL A 115 10.00 -2.88 -13.18
C VAL A 115 9.71 -3.20 -14.64
N GLN A 116 10.26 -4.31 -15.15
CA GLN A 116 10.05 -4.74 -16.53
C GLN A 116 8.71 -5.43 -16.73
N SER A 117 8.20 -6.11 -15.68
CA SER A 117 6.94 -6.81 -15.76
C SER A 117 6.18 -6.85 -14.42
N PRO A 118 4.85 -7.02 -14.44
CA PRO A 118 4.04 -7.09 -13.21
C PRO A 118 4.44 -8.23 -12.27
N GLU A 119 5.00 -9.32 -12.80
CA GLU A 119 5.48 -10.48 -12.05
C GLU A 119 6.74 -10.20 -11.22
N GLU A 120 7.40 -9.06 -11.47
CA GLU A 120 8.52 -8.58 -10.66
C GLU A 120 8.06 -7.86 -9.39
N VAL A 121 6.76 -7.56 -9.30
CA VAL A 121 6.14 -6.98 -8.11
C VAL A 121 5.50 -8.09 -7.29
N ILE A 122 6.15 -8.44 -6.18
CA ILE A 122 5.78 -9.55 -5.30
C ILE A 122 4.98 -9.01 -4.12
N VAL A 123 3.80 -9.59 -3.90
CA VAL A 123 3.07 -9.47 -2.64
C VAL A 123 3.27 -10.79 -1.89
N PRO A 124 3.89 -10.81 -0.71
CA PRO A 124 4.01 -12.04 0.10
C PRO A 124 2.64 -12.61 0.48
N GLU A 125 2.60 -13.89 0.86
CA GLU A 125 1.38 -14.55 1.35
C GLU A 125 0.77 -13.82 2.56
N ASP A 126 1.62 -13.44 3.52
CA ASP A 126 1.25 -12.65 4.69
C ASP A 126 1.95 -11.27 4.66
N PRO A 127 1.47 -10.28 3.89
CA PRO A 127 2.16 -9.01 3.72
C PRO A 127 2.24 -8.23 5.04
N VAL A 128 1.24 -8.38 5.93
CA VAL A 128 1.20 -7.73 7.26
C VAL A 128 2.27 -8.29 8.21
N LEU A 129 2.53 -9.60 8.15
CA LEU A 129 3.48 -10.29 9.05
C LEU A 129 4.90 -10.38 8.48
N ALA A 130 5.11 -10.03 7.21
CA ALA A 130 6.37 -10.16 6.50
C ALA A 130 7.58 -9.63 7.30
N ASN A 131 7.46 -8.44 7.90
CA ASN A 131 8.53 -7.84 8.70
C ASN A 131 8.80 -8.62 9.99
N ALA A 132 7.74 -9.01 10.71
CA ALA A 132 7.87 -9.77 11.96
C ALA A 132 8.54 -11.13 11.72
N ILE A 133 8.14 -11.82 10.65
CA ILE A 133 8.74 -13.10 10.22
C ILE A 133 10.22 -12.89 9.86
N GLY A 134 10.55 -11.80 9.15
CA GLY A 134 11.92 -11.43 8.82
C GLY A 134 12.78 -11.24 10.06
N PHE A 135 12.30 -10.47 11.04
CA PHE A 135 13.00 -10.24 12.31
C PHE A 135 13.21 -11.54 13.09
N GLN A 136 12.19 -12.41 13.16
CA GLN A 136 12.29 -13.71 13.83
C GLN A 136 13.39 -14.58 13.19
N LYS A 137 13.41 -14.68 11.86
CA LYS A 137 14.40 -15.47 11.12
C LYS A 137 15.83 -14.98 11.37
N ILE A 138 16.04 -13.66 11.36
CA ILE A 138 17.35 -13.06 11.64
C ILE A 138 17.79 -13.37 13.08
N ALA A 139 16.89 -13.20 14.06
CA ALA A 139 17.18 -13.50 15.46
C ALA A 139 17.55 -14.98 15.66
N GLN A 140 16.81 -15.89 15.03
CA GLN A 140 17.09 -17.33 15.09
C GLN A 140 18.46 -17.67 14.50
N ALA A 141 18.79 -17.13 13.32
CA ALA A 141 20.09 -17.34 12.68
C ALA A 141 21.26 -16.86 13.56
N GLN A 142 21.10 -15.73 14.26
CA GLN A 142 22.11 -15.23 15.20
C GLN A 142 22.28 -16.15 16.41
N ILE A 143 21.19 -16.68 16.97
CA ILE A 143 21.25 -17.66 18.07
C ILE A 143 22.00 -18.92 17.63
N ASP A 144 21.70 -19.44 16.44
CA ASP A 144 22.31 -20.67 15.94
C ASP A 144 23.79 -20.48 15.59
N SER A 145 24.17 -19.30 15.10
CA SER A 145 25.58 -18.95 14.84
C SER A 145 26.45 -18.91 16.11
N LYS A 146 25.87 -18.58 17.27
CA LYS A 146 26.57 -18.50 18.56
C LYS A 146 26.68 -19.85 19.28
N LYS A 147 25.95 -20.87 18.82
CA LYS A 147 25.99 -22.24 19.37
C LYS A 147 27.00 -23.14 18.67
N LYS A 148 27.58 -22.69 17.56
CA LYS A 148 28.70 -23.32 16.85
C LYS A 148 30.02 -22.73 17.33
#